data_AF-A0A3S1JIG4-F1
#
_entry.id   AF-A0A3S1JIG4-F1
#
_cell.length_a   1.000
_cell.length_b   1.000
_cell.length_c   1.000
_cell.angle_alpha   90.00
_cell.angle_beta   90.00
_cell.angle_gamma   90.00
#
_symmetry.space_group_name_H-M   'P 1'
#
loop_
_entity.id
_entity.type
_entity.pdbx_description
1 polymer ?
#
loop_
_entity_poly.entity_id
_entity_poly.type
_entity_poly.pdbx_seq_one_letter_code
_entity_poly.pdbx_strand_id
1 'polypeptide(L)' 'MKAFYASEQKRHDPKAFLSSGAQKPNPEKPERVERLLAGARAAGCTIERPRDHGPG' A
#
# COMPACT_ATOMS: atom_id res chain seq x y z
N MET A 1 -9.11 14.56 8.51
CA MET A 1 -8.20 14.48 7.35
C MET A 1 -8.66 13.35 6.44
N LYS A 2 -8.39 13.41 5.13
CA LYS A 2 -8.72 12.31 4.20
C LYS A 2 -7.49 11.48 3.92
N ALA A 3 -7.65 10.16 3.86
CA ALA A 3 -6.64 9.23 3.35
C ALA A 3 -7.25 8.48 2.17
N PHE A 4 -6.51 8.39 1.06
CA PHE A 4 -7.00 7.72 -0.15
C PHE A 4 -6.39 6.34 -0.28
N TYR A 5 -7.23 5.34 -0.53
CA TYR A 5 -6.79 3.95 -0.71
C TYR A 5 -7.67 3.25 -1.74
N ALA A 6 -7.03 2.54 -2.66
CA ALA A 6 -7.68 1.66 -3.62
C ALA A 6 -7.29 0.22 -3.31
N SER A 7 -8.26 -0.68 -3.15
CA SER A 7 -8.00 -2.08 -2.76
C SER A 7 -7.09 -2.82 -3.75
N GLU A 8 -7.07 -2.37 -4.99
CA GLU A 8 -6.19 -2.84 -6.06
C GLU A 8 -4.70 -2.69 -5.72
N GLN A 9 -4.32 -1.69 -4.92
CA GLN A 9 -2.94 -1.45 -4.50
C GLN A 9 -2.38 -2.65 -3.72
N LYS A 10 -3.23 -3.38 -2.99
CA LYS A 10 -2.85 -4.59 -2.23
C LYS A 10 -2.43 -5.76 -3.12
N ARG A 11 -2.79 -5.75 -4.41
CA ARG A 11 -2.48 -6.85 -5.34
C ARG A 11 -1.00 -6.92 -5.73
N HIS A 12 -0.24 -5.84 -5.50
CA HIS A 12 1.20 -5.83 -5.72
C HIS A 12 1.91 -6.60 -4.59
N ASP A 13 2.28 -7.85 -4.86
CA ASP A 13 2.95 -8.73 -3.90
C ASP A 13 4.07 -9.56 -4.55
N PRO A 14 5.08 -8.92 -5.19
CA PRO A 14 6.21 -9.66 -5.73
C PRO A 14 7.01 -10.28 -4.59
N LYS A 15 7.37 -11.55 -4.77
CA LYS A 15 8.05 -12.34 -3.73
C LYS A 15 9.56 -12.13 -3.71
N ALA A 16 10.16 -11.84 -4.85
CA ALA A 16 11.59 -11.64 -5.01
C ALA A 16 11.97 -10.15 -4.99
N PHE A 17 13.09 -9.83 -4.35
CA PHE A 17 13.70 -8.51 -4.33
C PHE A 17 15.22 -8.65 -4.40
N LEU A 18 15.88 -7.99 -5.35
CA LEU A 18 17.34 -8.03 -5.47
C LEU A 18 17.95 -6.90 -4.66
N SER A 19 18.84 -7.22 -3.73
CA SER A 19 19.50 -6.23 -2.87
C SER A 19 20.91 -6.67 -2.55
N SER A 20 21.89 -5.79 -2.77
CA SER A 20 23.31 -6.07 -2.56
C SER A 20 23.80 -7.32 -3.30
N GLY A 21 23.31 -7.53 -4.53
CA GLY A 21 23.69 -8.67 -5.38
C GLY A 21 23.03 -10.01 -5.03
N ALA A 22 22.15 -10.07 -4.03
CA ALA A 22 21.47 -11.30 -3.63
C ALA A 22 19.95 -11.16 -3.68
N GLN A 23 19.26 -12.24 -4.06
CA GLN A 23 17.81 -12.33 -3.94
C GLN A 23 17.43 -12.40 -2.45
N LYS A 24 16.52 -11.52 -2.05
CA LYS A 24 15.96 -11.41 -0.71
C LYS A 24 14.42 -11.43 -0.80
N PRO A 25 13.72 -11.71 0.30
CA PRO A 25 12.29 -11.45 0.38
C PRO A 25 12.00 -9.97 0.16
N ASN A 26 10.94 -9.66 -0.59
CA ASN A 26 10.51 -8.27 -0.75
C ASN A 26 10.08 -7.66 0.60
N PRO A 27 10.70 -6.57 1.07
CA PRO A 27 10.29 -5.88 2.31
C PRO A 27 8.97 -5.10 2.15
N GLU A 28 8.61 -4.73 0.91
CA GLU A 28 7.33 -4.12 0.57
C GLU A 28 6.27 -5.24 0.49
N LYS A 29 5.31 -5.20 1.41
CA LYS A 29 4.38 -6.29 1.69
C LYS A 29 2.95 -5.77 1.81
N PRO A 30 1.93 -6.49 1.30
CA PRO A 30 0.54 -6.09 1.40
C PRO A 30 0.09 -5.70 2.81
N GLU A 31 0.58 -6.38 3.85
CA GLU A 31 0.23 -6.15 5.25
C GLU A 31 0.70 -4.79 5.77
N ARG A 32 1.59 -4.08 5.05
CA ARG A 32 1.96 -2.70 5.38
C ARG A 32 0.76 -1.77 5.23
N VAL A 33 -0.08 -1.97 4.21
CA VAL A 33 -1.26 -1.12 3.99
C VAL A 33 -2.31 -1.33 5.08
N GLU A 34 -2.44 -2.54 5.61
CA GLU A 34 -3.36 -2.84 6.70
C GLU A 34 -3.00 -2.07 7.97
N ARG A 35 -1.71 -2.06 8.33
CA ARG A 35 -1.19 -1.30 9.48
C ARG A 35 -1.38 0.20 9.28
N LEU A 36 -1.12 0.71 8.08
CA LEU A 36 -1.31 2.13 7.76
C LEU A 36 -2.79 2.55 7.81
N LEU A 37 -3.70 1.73 7.29
CA LEU A 37 -5.14 1.98 7.37
C LEU A 37 -5.65 1.93 8.81
N ALA A 38 -5.14 1.02 9.64
CA ALA A 38 -5.46 1.00 11.06
C ALA A 38 -4.99 2.28 11.76
N GLY A 39 -3.74 2.72 11.50
CA GLY A 39 -3.21 3.98 12.03
C GLY A 39 -4.01 5.20 11.56
N ALA A 40 -4.36 5.26 10.28
CA ALA A 40 -5.17 6.34 9.72
C ALA A 40 -6.56 6.42 10.38
N ARG A 41 -7.22 5.28 10.60
CA ARG A 41 -8.50 5.23 11.33
C ARG A 41 -8.33 5.70 12.77
N ALA A 42 -7.29 5.25 13.47
CA ALA A 42 -7.00 5.67 14.85
C ALA A 42 -6.72 7.17 14.96
N ALA A 43 -6.13 7.77 13.93
CA ALA A 43 -5.89 9.21 13.82
C ALA A 43 -7.13 10.02 13.40
N GLY A 44 -8.31 9.38 13.22
CA GLY A 44 -9.54 10.07 12.80
C GLY A 44 -9.57 10.43 11.31
N CYS A 45 -8.78 9.78 10.47
CA CYS A 45 -8.86 9.97 9.02
C CYS A 45 -10.05 9.23 8.41
N THR A 46 -10.74 9.89 7.49
CA THR A 46 -11.72 9.24 6.60
C THR A 46 -10.97 8.54 5.48
N ILE A 47 -11.19 7.25 5.30
CA ILE A 47 -10.61 6.48 4.19
C ILE A 47 -11.55 6.58 2.99
N GLU A 48 -11.08 7.15 1.88
CA GLU A 48 -11.85 7.31 0.65
C GLU A 48 -11.18 6.56 -0.51
N ARG A 49 -11.96 6.05 -1.46
CA ARG A 49 -11.42 5.52 -2.71
C ARG A 49 -11.02 6.70 -3.62
N PRO A 50 -9.80 6.71 -4.21
CA PRO A 50 -9.45 7.73 -5.19
C PRO A 50 -10.31 7.60 -6.46
N ARG A 51 -10.59 8.73 -7.11
CA ARG A 51 -11.23 8.74 -8.44
C ARG A 51 -10.25 8.26 -9.49
N ASP A 52 -10.76 7.66 -10.56
CA ASP A 52 -9.97 7.37 -11.75
C ASP A 52 -9.83 8.65 -12.58
N HIS A 53 -8.60 9.13 -12.73
CA HIS A 53 -8.26 10.33 -13.51
C HIS A 53 -7.69 9.98 -14.90
N GLY A 54 -7.59 8.69 -15.25
CA GLY A 54 -7.02 8.22 -16.50
C GLY A 54 -5.48 8.20 -16.51
N PRO A 55 -4.88 7.56 -17.53
CA PRO A 55 -3.45 7.70 -17.83
C PRO A 55 -3.21 9.09 -18.40
N GLY A 56 -2.34 9.87 -17.75
CA GLY A 56 -1.94 11.20 -18.21
C GLY A 56 -1.21 11.20 -19.55
#